data_AF-A0ABD0RTG9-F1
#
_entry.id   AF-A0ABD0RTG9-F1
#
_cell.length_a   1.000
_cell.length_b   1.000
_cell.length_c   1.000
_cell.angle_alpha   90.00
_cell.angle_beta   90.00
_cell.angle_gamma   90.00
#
_symmetry.space_group_name_H-M   'P 1'
#
loop_
_entity.id
_entity.type
_entity.pdbx_description
1 polymer ?
#
loop_
_entity_poly.entity_id
_entity_poly.type
_entity_poly.pdbx_seq_one_letter_code
_entity_poly.pdbx_strand_id
1 'polypeptide(L)'
;SYLDMLKVIMFSYLFWFVLTIIFITGTTRISIFCMGYLVACFYFLLFGGNLLLKPIKKILRYWDFLIAYNLFVITMKNVFA
;
A
#
# COMPACT_ATOMS: atom_id res chain seq x y z
N SER A 1 6.70 11.15 -24.62
CA SER A 1 7.73 10.07 -24.68
C SER A 1 8.59 9.99 -23.43
N TYR A 2 9.57 10.88 -23.18
CA TYR A 2 10.38 10.81 -21.95
C TYR A 2 9.54 11.03 -20.66
N LEU A 3 8.58 11.95 -20.72
CA LEU A 3 7.70 12.25 -19.58
C LEU A 3 6.80 11.07 -19.20
N ASP A 4 6.32 10.28 -20.17
CA ASP A 4 5.48 9.10 -19.93
C ASP A 4 6.29 7.97 -19.26
N MET A 5 7.52 7.76 -19.73
CA MET A 5 8.43 6.76 -19.16
C MET A 5 8.84 7.13 -17.73
N LEU A 6 9.17 8.41 -17.51
CA LEU A 6 9.54 8.92 -16.19
C LEU A 6 8.37 8.83 -15.20
N LYS A 7 7.13 9.12 -15.62
CA LYS A 7 5.94 8.94 -14.79
C LYS A 7 5.73 7.50 -14.36
N VAL A 8 5.88 6.54 -15.29
CA VAL A 8 5.78 5.10 -15.00
C VAL A 8 6.86 4.66 -14.01
N ILE A 9 8.10 5.07 -14.23
CA ILE A 9 9.23 4.71 -13.36
C ILE A 9 9.02 5.28 -11.96
N MET A 10 8.68 6.57 -11.84
CA MET A 10 8.39 7.18 -10.54
C MET A 10 7.24 6.49 -9.81
N PHE A 11 6.16 6.12 -10.52
CA PHE A 11 5.04 5.39 -9.92
C PHE A 11 5.45 3.99 -9.45
N SER A 12 6.25 3.28 -10.24
CA SER A 12 6.72 1.94 -9.90
C SER A 12 7.64 1.97 -8.66
N TYR A 13 8.53 2.96 -8.57
CA TYR A 13 9.42 3.13 -7.43
C TYR A 13 8.66 3.55 -6.16
N LEU A 14 7.73 4.51 -6.29
CA LEU A 14 6.86 4.94 -5.18
C LEU A 14 6.03 3.79 -4.64
N PHE A 15 5.53 2.92 -5.53
CA PHE A 15 4.76 1.75 -5.14
C PHE A 15 5.57 0.80 -4.25
N TRP A 16 6.80 0.45 -4.66
CA TRP A 16 7.68 -0.42 -3.89
C TRP A 16 8.14 0.23 -2.56
N PHE A 17 8.36 1.54 -2.58
CA PHE A 17 8.70 2.32 -1.39
C PHE A 17 7.59 2.31 -0.33
N VAL A 18 6.34 2.53 -0.76
CA VAL A 18 5.16 2.52 0.12
C VAL A 18 4.94 1.15 0.74
N LEU A 19 5.13 0.09 -0.04
CA LEU A 19 5.02 -1.29 0.44
C LEU A 19 6.06 -1.59 1.54
N THR A 20 7.28 -1.07 1.37
CA THR A 20 8.34 -1.14 2.38
C THR A 20 7.98 -0.37 3.65
N ILE A 21 7.46 0.86 3.51
CA ILE A 21 7.03 1.66 4.67
C ILE A 21 5.90 0.98 5.44
N ILE A 22 4.91 0.39 4.74
CA ILE A 22 3.80 -0.34 5.38
C ILE A 22 4.33 -1.56 6.14
N PHE A 23 5.30 -2.28 5.58
CA PHE A 23 5.92 -3.43 6.23
C PHE A 23 6.64 -3.03 7.53
N ILE A 24 7.40 -1.94 7.50
CA ILE A 24 8.09 -1.36 8.67
C ILE A 24 7.09 -0.85 9.72
N THR A 25 6.02 -0.18 9.28
CA THR A 25 4.97 0.37 10.16
C THR A 25 4.15 -0.74 10.83
N GLY A 26 3.88 -1.84 10.11
CA GLY A 26 3.22 -3.01 10.67
C GLY A 26 4.07 -3.70 11.75
N THR A 27 5.37 -3.90 11.48
CA THR A 27 6.28 -4.54 12.44
C THR A 27 6.51 -3.73 13.72
N THR A 28 6.37 -2.39 13.67
CA THR A 28 6.56 -1.52 14.84
C THR A 28 5.35 -1.45 15.78
N ARG A 29 4.15 -1.95 15.40
CA ARG A 29 2.93 -1.93 16.23
C ARG A 29 2.24 -3.30 16.22
N ILE A 30 2.48 -4.11 17.26
CA ILE A 30 1.78 -5.39 17.49
C ILE A 30 0.31 -5.10 17.84
N SER A 31 -0.57 -5.12 16.85
CA SER A 31 -2.02 -4.99 17.01
C SER A 31 -2.72 -5.70 15.86
N ILE A 32 -3.95 -6.19 16.04
CA ILE A 32 -4.73 -6.98 15.05
C ILE A 32 -4.72 -6.38 13.63
N PHE A 33 -4.59 -5.06 13.54
CA PHE A 33 -4.46 -4.32 12.28
C PHE A 33 -3.24 -4.69 11.43
N CYS A 34 -2.15 -5.18 12.05
CA CYS A 34 -0.90 -5.54 11.41
C CYS A 34 -1.03 -6.75 10.47
N MET A 35 -1.88 -7.73 10.81
CA MET A 35 -2.08 -8.94 10.00
C MET A 35 -2.66 -8.61 8.62
N GLY A 36 -3.58 -7.64 8.56
CA GLY A 36 -4.15 -7.16 7.29
C GLY A 36 -3.12 -6.46 6.39
N TYR A 37 -2.26 -5.61 6.96
CA TYR A 37 -1.17 -4.96 6.21
C TYR A 37 -0.14 -5.96 5.68
N LEU A 38 0.20 -6.98 6.48
CA LEU A 38 1.19 -7.99 6.11
C LEU A 38 0.68 -8.90 4.98
N VAL A 39 -0.59 -9.30 5.04
CA VAL A 39 -1.27 -10.04 3.95
C VAL A 39 -1.33 -9.20 2.68
N ALA A 40 -1.68 -7.92 2.77
CA ALA A 40 -1.71 -7.02 1.61
C ALA A 40 -0.31 -6.83 1.00
N CYS A 41 0.73 -6.67 1.82
CA CYS A 41 2.12 -6.60 1.36
C CYS A 41 2.56 -7.88 0.66
N PHE A 42 2.30 -9.05 1.24
CA PHE A 42 2.62 -10.34 0.62
C PHE A 42 1.88 -10.53 -0.71
N TYR A 43 0.59 -10.19 -0.74
CA TYR A 43 -0.23 -10.28 -1.95
C TYR A 43 0.30 -9.37 -3.06
N PHE A 44 0.70 -8.14 -2.73
CA PHE A 44 1.29 -7.21 -3.68
C PHE A 44 2.72 -7.55 -4.08
N LEU A 45 3.52 -8.21 -3.24
CA LEU A 45 4.85 -8.72 -3.62
C LEU A 45 4.73 -9.89 -4.61
N LEU A 46 3.78 -10.81 -4.38
CA LEU A 46 3.52 -11.96 -5.25
C LEU A 46 2.90 -11.56 -6.61
N PHE A 47 1.94 -10.63 -6.61
CA PHE A 47 1.28 -10.18 -7.84
C PHE A 47 1.85 -8.87 -8.43
N GLY A 48 2.81 -8.23 -7.78
CA GLY A 48 3.30 -6.88 -8.12
C GLY A 48 3.81 -6.73 -9.55
N GLY A 49 4.54 -7.73 -10.04
CA GLY A 49 5.02 -7.75 -11.43
C GLY A 49 3.90 -7.84 -12.47
N ASN A 50 2.83 -8.60 -12.16
CA ASN A 50 1.65 -8.72 -13.04
C ASN A 50 0.68 -7.54 -12.90
N LEU A 51 0.66 -6.88 -11.74
CA LEU A 51 -0.10 -5.66 -11.47
C LEU A 51 0.50 -4.44 -12.16
N LEU A 52 1.83 -4.38 -12.28
CA LEU A 52 2.54 -3.33 -13.01
C LEU A 52 2.22 -3.33 -14.51
N LEU A 53 1.91 -4.50 -15.06
CA LEU A 53 1.46 -4.66 -16.45
C LEU A 53 0.00 -4.21 -16.66
N LYS A 54 -0.79 -4.10 -15.59
CA LYS A 54 -2.19 -3.64 -15.63
C LYS A 54 -2.28 -2.12 -15.42
N PRO A 55 -3.31 -1.46 -15.97
CA PRO A 55 -3.43 -0.01 -15.92
C PRO A 55 -3.51 0.51 -14.47
N ILE A 56 -2.79 1.61 -14.23
CA ILE A 56 -2.56 2.32 -12.95
C ILE A 56 -3.86 2.56 -12.15
N LYS A 57 -5.01 2.65 -12.83
CA LYS A 57 -6.34 2.81 -12.24
C LYS A 57 -6.67 1.79 -11.13
N LYS A 58 -6.18 0.54 -11.22
CA LYS A 58 -6.44 -0.46 -10.17
C LYS A 58 -5.59 -0.23 -8.91
N ILE A 59 -4.36 0.24 -9.05
CA ILE A 59 -3.47 0.54 -7.92
C ILE A 59 -4.05 1.69 -7.08
N LEU A 60 -4.59 2.70 -7.75
CA LEU A 60 -5.16 3.90 -7.14
C LEU A 60 -6.37 3.55 -6.25
N ARG A 61 -7.21 2.61 -6.70
CA ARG A 61 -8.36 2.12 -5.93
C ARG A 61 -7.95 1.29 -4.71
N TYR A 62 -6.86 0.52 -4.80
CA TYR A 62 -6.27 -0.16 -3.64
C TYR A 62 -5.68 0.82 -2.64
N TRP A 63 -5.07 1.90 -3.13
CA TRP A 63 -4.53 2.99 -2.32
C TRP A 63 -5.61 3.72 -1.53
N ASP A 64 -6.75 4.01 -2.14
CA ASP A 64 -7.91 4.59 -1.48
C ASP A 64 -8.43 3.68 -0.35
N PHE A 65 -8.47 2.38 -0.61
CA PHE A 65 -8.83 1.37 0.40
C PHE A 65 -7.82 1.31 1.56
N LEU A 66 -6.53 1.48 1.27
CA LEU A 66 -5.45 1.50 2.28
C LEU A 66 -5.48 2.76 3.14
N ILE A 67 -5.86 3.91 2.56
CA ILE A 67 -6.12 5.16 3.29
C ILE A 67 -7.36 5.01 4.18
N ALA A 68 -8.45 4.45 3.66
CA ALA A 68 -9.66 4.19 4.44
C ALA A 68 -9.38 3.25 5.63
N TYR A 69 -8.57 2.22 5.43
CA TYR A 69 -8.15 1.31 6.50
C TYR A 69 -7.26 2.01 7.55
N ASN A 70 -6.34 2.89 7.13
CA ASN A 70 -5.58 3.74 8.05
C ASN A 70 -6.49 4.67 8.87
N LEU A 71 -7.47 5.32 8.24
CA LEU A 71 -8.45 6.15 8.93
C LEU A 71 -9.24 5.33 9.95
N PHE A 72 -9.67 4.13 9.57
CA PHE A 72 -10.39 3.22 10.46
C PHE A 72 -9.56 2.81 11.69
N VAL A 73 -8.26 2.52 11.53
CA VAL A 73 -7.31 2.27 12.64
C VAL A 73 -7.28 3.46 13.59
N ILE A 74 -7.10 4.67 13.05
CA ILE A 74 -6.94 5.90 13.81
C ILE A 74 -8.23 6.19 14.59
N THR A 75 -9.38 6.10 13.92
CA THR A 75 -10.69 6.30 14.56
C THR A 75 -10.93 5.28 15.66
N MET A 76 -10.63 4.00 15.44
CA MET A 76 -10.76 2.97 16.48
C MET A 76 -9.88 3.25 17.69
N LYS A 77 -8.62 3.66 17.48
CA LYS A 77 -7.70 4.04 18.56
C LYS A 77 -8.14 5.30 19.30
N ASN A 78 -8.79 6.23 18.60
CA ASN A 78 -9.26 7.51 19.15
C ASN A 78 -10.60 7.37 19.87
N VAL A 79 -11.45 6.40 19.49
CA VAL A 79 -12.72 6.09 20.16
C VAL A 79 -12.51 5.21 21.41
N PHE A 80 -11.46 4.38 21.41
CA PHE A 80 -11.07 3.57 22.58
C PHE A 80 -10.15 4.30 23.58
N ALA A 81 -9.86 5.59 23.35
CA ALA A 81 -9.14 6.47 24.28
C ALA A 81 -10.15 7.33 25.05
#